data_AF-A0A3N9UA68-F1
#
_entry.id   AF-A0A3N9UA68-F1
#
_cell.length_a   1.000
_cell.length_b   1.000
_cell.length_c   1.000
_cell.angle_alpha   90.00
_cell.angle_beta   90.00
_cell.angle_gamma   90.00
#
_symmetry.space_group_name_H-M   'P 1'
#
loop_
_entity.id
_entity.type
_entity.pdbx_description
1 polymer ?
#
loop_
_entity_poly.entity_id
_entity_poly.type
_entity_poly.pdbx_seq_one_letter_code
_entity_poly.pdbx_strand_id
1 'polypeptide(L)'
;VTDFRRDPLESTPKTMDIFGEIFGQEDRAEEFNADWQKTVDLVEDRAKQVKDKPRAFVWRSAGVSDCCGSWNDSNISQLVNAAGGENIADEIIPGESGTITPEKVLESDPDMVIATGGDWSEMKDDEGHPVGYAAVGYGIDEKEAKGSVA
;
A
#
# COMPACT_ATOMS: atom_id res chain seq x y z
N VAL A 1 7.50 19.91 -0.53
CA VAL A 1 6.21 19.26 -0.20
C VAL A 1 6.57 17.92 0.41
N THR A 2 6.03 17.58 1.58
CA THR A 2 6.30 16.30 2.25
C THR A 2 5.37 15.23 1.68
N ASP A 3 5.91 14.05 1.38
CA ASP A 3 5.15 12.94 0.83
C ASP A 3 5.73 11.59 1.28
N PHE A 4 4.86 10.73 1.79
CA PHE A 4 5.14 9.35 2.20
C PHE A 4 4.24 8.34 1.46
N ARG A 5 3.42 8.84 0.54
CA ARG A 5 2.24 8.12 0.04
C ARG A 5 2.18 8.06 -1.47
N ARG A 6 2.50 9.13 -2.20
CA ARG A 6 2.36 9.09 -3.66
C ARG A 6 3.51 8.30 -4.25
N ASP A 7 4.74 8.72 -3.94
CA ASP A 7 5.98 8.11 -4.42
C ASP A 7 6.83 7.64 -3.23
N PRO A 8 6.38 6.64 -2.44
CA PRO A 8 7.01 6.30 -1.16
C PRO A 8 8.51 5.95 -1.27
N LEU A 9 8.95 5.32 -2.36
CA LEU A 9 10.36 4.94 -2.51
C LEU A 9 11.27 6.16 -2.72
N GLU A 10 10.81 7.17 -3.46
CA GLU A 10 11.58 8.38 -3.77
C GLU A 10 11.39 9.49 -2.71
N SER A 11 10.15 9.70 -2.27
CA SER A 11 9.75 10.85 -1.46
C SER A 11 9.97 10.66 0.03
N THR A 12 9.96 9.42 0.53
CA THR A 12 10.17 9.16 1.97
C THR A 12 11.52 9.69 2.44
N PRO A 13 12.67 9.36 1.81
CA PRO A 13 13.96 9.86 2.24
C PRO A 13 14.06 11.39 2.19
N LYS A 14 13.57 12.00 1.10
CA LYS A 14 13.54 13.46 0.93
C LYS A 14 12.71 14.15 2.01
N THR A 15 11.58 13.56 2.37
CA THR A 15 10.72 14.09 3.43
C THR A 15 11.40 13.99 4.78
N MET A 16 12.13 12.91 5.04
CA MET A 16 12.89 12.73 6.27
C MET A 16 14.06 13.70 6.38
N ASP A 17 14.77 14.00 5.29
CA ASP A 17 15.81 15.05 5.27
C ASP A 17 15.22 16.42 5.66
N ILE A 18 14.09 16.79 5.06
CA ILE A 18 13.36 18.03 5.40
C ILE A 18 12.99 18.07 6.88
N PHE A 19 12.52 16.95 7.44
CA PHE A 19 12.22 16.87 8.87
C PHE A 19 13.46 16.98 9.74
N GLY A 20 14.58 16.38 9.33
CA GLY A 20 15.89 16.57 9.97
C GLY A 20 16.25 18.05 10.08
N GLU A 21 16.18 18.79 8.98
CA GLU A 21 16.48 20.23 8.95
C GLU A 21 15.52 21.07 9.81
N ILE A 22 14.21 20.80 9.72
CA ILE A 22 13.18 21.57 10.47
C ILE A 22 13.32 21.38 11.98
N PHE A 23 13.65 20.17 12.42
CA PHE A 23 13.70 19.83 13.84
C PHE A 23 15.12 19.87 14.44
N GLY A 24 16.15 20.16 13.63
CA GLY A 24 17.57 20.08 14.05
C GLY A 24 17.94 18.66 14.49
N GLN A 25 17.55 17.67 13.67
CA GLN A 25 17.71 16.23 13.89
C GLN A 25 18.28 15.55 12.64
N GLU A 26 19.23 16.20 11.96
CA GLU A 26 19.83 15.75 10.70
C GLU A 26 20.47 14.36 10.84
N ASP A 27 21.25 14.12 11.90
CA ASP A 27 21.88 12.81 12.16
C ASP A 27 20.84 11.69 12.27
N ARG A 28 19.67 11.97 12.85
CA ARG A 28 18.59 10.99 13.01
C ARG A 28 17.82 10.76 11.71
N ALA A 29 17.68 11.79 10.88
CA ALA A 29 17.13 11.64 9.53
C ALA A 29 18.07 10.81 8.66
N GLU A 30 19.38 11.03 8.74
CA GLU A 30 20.39 10.24 8.03
C GLU A 30 20.37 8.77 8.47
N GLU A 31 20.29 8.49 9.78
CA GLU A 31 20.14 7.13 10.31
C GLU A 31 18.91 6.42 9.74
N PHE A 32 17.75 7.09 9.77
CA PHE A 32 16.52 6.54 9.18
C PHE A 32 16.68 6.27 7.68
N ASN A 33 17.24 7.22 6.93
CA ASN A 33 17.40 7.10 5.47
C ASN A 33 18.38 5.98 5.10
N ALA A 34 19.43 5.76 5.88
CA ALA A 34 20.36 4.65 5.69
C ALA A 34 19.64 3.29 5.89
N ASP A 35 18.83 3.16 6.92
CA ASP A 35 18.06 1.93 7.19
C ASP A 35 16.94 1.70 6.16
N TRP A 36 16.27 2.77 5.72
CA TRP A 36 15.31 2.74 4.63
C TRP A 36 15.95 2.22 3.35
N GLN A 37 17.05 2.85 2.90
CA GLN A 37 17.72 2.47 1.65
C GLN A 37 18.24 1.04 1.71
N LYS A 38 18.86 0.64 2.82
CA LYS A 38 19.30 -0.74 3.03
C LYS A 38 18.17 -1.76 2.90
N THR A 39 16.97 -1.42 3.36
CA THR A 39 15.80 -2.29 3.27
C THR A 39 15.27 -2.34 1.84
N VAL A 40 15.19 -1.21 1.15
CA VAL A 40 14.79 -1.13 -0.26
C VAL A 40 15.75 -1.95 -1.13
N ASP A 41 17.06 -1.72 -0.99
CA ASP A 41 18.09 -2.44 -1.74
C ASP A 41 17.98 -3.96 -1.53
N LEU A 42 17.78 -4.40 -0.28
CA LEU A 42 17.61 -5.82 0.05
C LEU A 42 16.41 -6.45 -0.69
N VAL A 43 15.29 -5.74 -0.74
CA VAL A 43 14.07 -6.21 -1.40
C VAL A 43 14.27 -6.22 -2.91
N GLU A 44 14.74 -5.12 -3.49
CA GLU A 44 14.96 -4.99 -4.93
C GLU A 44 15.99 -6.01 -5.46
N ASP A 45 17.07 -6.26 -4.73
CA ASP A 45 18.09 -7.23 -5.14
C ASP A 45 17.56 -8.66 -5.14
N ARG A 46 16.63 -8.99 -4.23
CA ARG A 46 15.91 -10.27 -4.27
C ARG A 46 14.91 -10.30 -5.41
N ALA A 47 14.15 -9.21 -5.61
CA ALA A 47 13.15 -9.11 -6.66
C ALA A 47 13.77 -9.24 -8.07
N LYS A 48 14.96 -8.67 -8.30
CA LYS A 48 15.72 -8.83 -9.56
C LYS A 48 16.04 -10.29 -9.93
N GLN A 49 16.04 -11.20 -8.95
CA GLN A 49 16.30 -12.63 -9.16
C GLN A 49 15.03 -13.44 -9.43
N VAL A 50 13.84 -12.85 -9.21
CA VAL A 50 12.54 -13.48 -9.46
C VAL A 50 12.29 -13.52 -10.96
N LYS A 51 11.99 -14.72 -11.49
CA LYS A 51 11.67 -14.92 -12.91
C LYS A 51 10.18 -14.83 -13.19
N ASP A 52 9.40 -15.42 -12.31
CA ASP A 52 7.94 -15.46 -12.40
C ASP A 52 7.39 -14.37 -11.48
N LYS A 53 6.98 -13.25 -12.07
CA LYS A 53 6.40 -12.12 -11.33
C LYS A 53 4.90 -12.39 -11.12
N PRO A 54 4.43 -12.56 -9.88
CA PRO A 54 3.01 -12.83 -9.63
C PRO A 54 2.18 -11.59 -9.97
N ARG A 55 1.07 -11.81 -10.65
CA ARG A 55 0.07 -10.77 -10.90
C ARG A 55 -0.69 -10.52 -9.61
N ALA A 56 -0.64 -9.29 -9.11
CA ALA A 56 -1.29 -8.90 -7.88
C ALA A 56 -2.44 -7.94 -8.16
N PHE A 57 -3.48 -7.98 -7.34
CA PHE A 57 -4.46 -6.92 -7.25
C PHE A 57 -4.38 -6.27 -5.87
N VAL A 58 -3.94 -5.00 -5.81
CA VAL A 58 -3.91 -4.24 -4.55
C VAL A 58 -5.28 -3.62 -4.30
N TRP A 59 -6.08 -4.25 -3.44
CA TRP A 59 -7.40 -3.76 -3.08
C TRP A 59 -7.30 -2.77 -1.92
N ARG A 60 -7.47 -1.49 -2.25
CA ARG A 60 -7.49 -0.39 -1.28
C ARG A 60 -8.70 -0.49 -0.36
N SER A 61 -8.44 -0.48 0.95
CA SER A 61 -9.46 -0.35 2.00
C SER A 61 -10.61 -1.36 1.81
N ALA A 62 -10.25 -2.63 1.66
CA ALA A 62 -11.22 -3.68 1.35
C ALA A 62 -12.34 -3.72 2.42
N GLY A 63 -13.59 -3.67 1.96
CA GLY A 63 -14.79 -3.64 2.81
C GLY A 63 -15.33 -2.25 3.13
N VAL A 64 -14.51 -1.19 3.02
CA VAL A 64 -14.92 0.18 3.40
C VAL A 64 -15.92 0.76 2.39
N SER A 65 -15.75 0.42 1.12
CA SER A 65 -16.67 0.75 0.03
C SER A 65 -16.81 -0.45 -0.88
N ASP A 66 -17.78 -0.38 -1.78
CA ASP A 66 -17.87 -1.35 -2.88
C ASP A 66 -16.53 -1.43 -3.64
N CYS A 67 -16.21 -2.65 -4.06
CA CYS A 67 -15.01 -2.97 -4.82
C CYS A 67 -14.98 -2.17 -6.15
N CYS A 68 -13.82 -1.83 -6.73
CA CYS A 68 -12.47 -2.27 -6.38
C CYS A 68 -11.49 -1.09 -6.45
N GLY A 69 -11.47 -0.28 -5.38
CA GLY A 69 -10.51 0.81 -5.26
C GLY A 69 -9.07 0.28 -5.28
N SER A 70 -8.18 0.94 -6.02
CA SER A 70 -6.75 0.59 -6.12
C SER A 70 -5.91 1.82 -6.44
N TRP A 71 -4.60 1.64 -6.37
CA TRP A 71 -3.60 2.57 -6.89
C TRP A 71 -2.98 2.01 -8.18
N ASN A 72 -2.57 2.92 -9.09
CA ASN A 72 -1.54 2.62 -10.12
C ASN A 72 -0.18 2.50 -9.40
N ASP A 73 0.95 2.49 -10.10
CA ASP A 73 2.35 2.49 -9.64
C ASP A 73 2.69 3.72 -8.79
N SER A 74 2.06 3.75 -7.63
CA SER A 74 2.03 4.79 -6.63
C SER A 74 1.54 4.15 -5.33
N ASN A 75 1.80 4.81 -4.20
CA ASN A 75 1.36 4.30 -2.90
C ASN A 75 1.83 2.86 -2.65
N ILE A 76 1.02 2.04 -1.98
CA ILE A 76 1.37 0.66 -1.65
C ILE A 76 1.63 -0.17 -2.92
N SER A 77 0.99 0.12 -4.05
CA SER A 77 1.24 -0.60 -5.31
C SER A 77 2.68 -0.45 -5.81
N GLN A 78 3.29 0.73 -5.64
CA GLN A 78 4.71 0.93 -5.98
C GLN A 78 5.62 -0.01 -5.18
N LEU A 79 5.29 -0.26 -3.90
CA LEU A 79 6.05 -1.20 -3.07
C LEU A 79 5.86 -2.65 -3.51
N VAL A 80 4.66 -3.02 -3.96
CA VAL A 80 4.38 -4.36 -4.53
C VAL A 80 5.18 -4.58 -5.80
N ASN A 81 5.24 -3.57 -6.68
CA ASN A 81 6.01 -3.62 -7.91
C ASN A 81 7.51 -3.75 -7.64
N ALA A 82 8.05 -2.95 -6.71
CA ALA A 82 9.46 -3.04 -6.29
C ALA A 82 9.81 -4.39 -5.64
N ALA A 83 8.84 -5.04 -4.98
CA ALA A 83 9.00 -6.39 -4.44
C ALA A 83 8.96 -7.50 -5.50
N GLY A 84 8.74 -7.16 -6.78
CA GLY A 84 8.73 -8.10 -7.91
C GLY A 84 7.35 -8.61 -8.30
N GLY A 85 6.27 -8.04 -7.75
CA GLY A 85 4.92 -8.28 -8.24
C GLY A 85 4.59 -7.43 -9.47
N GLU A 86 3.49 -7.77 -10.13
CA GLU A 86 2.88 -6.94 -11.19
C GLU A 86 1.46 -6.58 -10.79
N ASN A 87 1.22 -5.34 -10.36
CA ASN A 87 -0.11 -4.91 -9.99
C ASN A 87 -0.99 -4.69 -11.23
N ILE A 88 -2.10 -5.42 -11.33
CA ILE A 88 -3.01 -5.37 -12.50
C ILE A 88 -3.60 -3.98 -12.73
N ALA A 89 -3.64 -3.13 -11.70
CA ALA A 89 -4.24 -1.81 -11.78
C ALA A 89 -3.36 -0.78 -12.52
N ASP A 90 -2.06 -1.05 -12.67
CA ASP A 90 -1.11 -0.08 -13.20
C ASP A 90 -1.39 0.26 -14.67
N GLU A 91 -1.82 -0.74 -15.45
CA GLU A 91 -2.18 -0.56 -16.86
C GLU A 91 -3.63 -0.09 -17.07
N ILE A 92 -4.45 -0.11 -16.01
CA ILE A 92 -5.90 0.17 -16.10
C ILE A 92 -6.23 1.57 -15.60
N ILE A 93 -5.62 2.00 -14.49
CA ILE A 93 -5.93 3.26 -13.83
C ILE A 93 -5.05 4.38 -14.41
N PRO A 94 -5.60 5.39 -15.11
CA PRO A 94 -4.79 6.44 -15.75
C PRO A 94 -4.19 7.46 -14.77
N GLY A 95 -4.69 7.53 -13.53
CA GLY A 95 -4.20 8.43 -12.48
C GLY A 95 -3.51 7.69 -11.33
N GLU A 96 -3.17 8.40 -10.25
CA GLU A 96 -2.56 7.81 -9.05
C GLU A 96 -3.44 6.73 -8.42
N SER A 97 -4.76 6.94 -8.40
CA SER A 97 -5.72 5.98 -7.89
C SER A 97 -7.04 6.05 -8.63
N GLY A 98 -7.82 4.99 -8.49
CA GLY A 98 -9.11 4.86 -9.14
C GLY A 98 -9.80 3.57 -8.71
N THR A 99 -10.88 3.25 -9.41
CA THR A 99 -11.68 2.06 -9.16
C THR A 99 -11.68 1.20 -10.41
N ILE A 100 -11.43 -0.09 -10.24
CA ILE A 100 -11.56 -1.10 -11.30
C ILE A 100 -12.89 -1.84 -11.09
N THR A 101 -13.52 -2.30 -12.16
CA THR A 101 -14.75 -3.10 -12.03
C THR A 101 -14.43 -4.50 -11.52
N PRO A 102 -15.28 -5.13 -10.71
CA PRO A 102 -15.09 -6.50 -10.26
C PRO A 102 -14.90 -7.50 -11.41
N GLU A 103 -15.65 -7.35 -12.51
CA GLU A 103 -15.51 -8.19 -13.70
C GLU A 103 -14.12 -8.07 -14.32
N LYS A 104 -13.52 -6.87 -14.30
CA LYS A 104 -12.17 -6.68 -14.83
C LYS A 104 -11.11 -7.29 -13.92
N VAL A 105 -11.31 -7.27 -12.60
CA VAL A 105 -10.45 -8.01 -11.66
C VAL A 105 -10.53 -9.51 -11.94
N LEU A 106 -11.73 -10.06 -12.11
CA LEU A 106 -11.93 -11.48 -12.44
C LEU A 106 -11.33 -11.86 -13.81
N GLU A 107 -11.55 -11.05 -14.85
CA GLU A 107 -10.95 -11.24 -16.18
C GLU A 107 -9.42 -11.19 -16.13
N SER A 108 -8.87 -10.38 -15.23
CA SER A 108 -7.43 -10.25 -15.07
C SER A 108 -6.81 -11.45 -14.35
N ASP A 109 -7.58 -12.29 -13.66
CA ASP A 109 -7.09 -13.52 -13.00
C ASP A 109 -5.78 -13.31 -12.22
N PRO A 110 -5.74 -12.40 -11.22
CA PRO A 110 -4.52 -12.16 -10.45
C PRO A 110 -4.18 -13.38 -9.60
N ASP A 111 -2.89 -13.73 -9.54
CA ASP A 111 -2.37 -14.79 -8.67
C ASP A 111 -2.61 -14.48 -7.18
N MET A 112 -2.64 -13.19 -6.82
CA MET A 112 -2.81 -12.73 -5.44
C MET A 112 -3.70 -11.50 -5.35
N VAL A 113 -4.53 -11.44 -4.30
CA VAL A 113 -5.24 -10.23 -3.88
C VAL A 113 -4.63 -9.73 -2.58
N ILE A 114 -4.12 -8.49 -2.60
CA ILE A 114 -3.55 -7.81 -1.44
C ILE A 114 -4.60 -6.81 -0.96
N ALA A 115 -5.41 -7.23 0.01
CA ALA A 115 -6.39 -6.36 0.64
C ALA A 115 -5.71 -5.49 1.72
N THR A 116 -5.71 -4.17 1.52
CA THR A 116 -5.22 -3.26 2.56
C THR A 116 -6.29 -3.04 3.61
N GLY A 117 -5.83 -2.98 4.86
CA GLY A 117 -6.68 -2.81 6.02
C GLY A 117 -6.23 -1.65 6.90
N GLY A 118 -6.98 -1.41 7.97
CA GLY A 118 -6.75 -0.37 8.95
C GLY A 118 -7.71 -0.51 10.12
N ASP A 119 -7.68 0.45 11.04
CA ASP A 119 -8.75 0.60 12.02
C ASP A 119 -9.74 1.66 11.52
N TRP A 120 -10.92 1.19 11.10
CA TRP A 120 -12.04 2.02 10.65
C TRP A 120 -13.30 1.75 11.47
N SER A 121 -13.17 1.35 12.75
CA SER A 121 -14.31 1.04 13.64
C SER A 121 -15.32 2.19 13.75
N GLU A 122 -14.84 3.42 13.66
CA GLU A 122 -15.64 4.65 13.76
C GLU A 122 -16.19 5.13 12.41
N MET A 123 -15.79 4.50 11.29
CA MET A 123 -16.22 4.91 9.96
C MET A 123 -17.63 4.40 9.64
N LYS A 124 -18.42 5.28 9.04
CA LYS A 124 -19.80 5.02 8.64
C LYS A 124 -20.00 5.35 7.17
N ASP A 125 -20.90 4.62 6.53
CA ASP A 125 -21.37 4.93 5.18
C ASP A 125 -22.28 6.17 5.16
N ASP A 126 -22.73 6.55 3.97
CA ASP A 126 -23.61 7.70 3.75
C ASP A 126 -24.98 7.56 4.44
N GLU A 127 -25.38 6.33 4.78
CA GLU A 127 -26.62 6.00 5.50
C GLU A 127 -26.42 5.96 7.03
N GLY A 128 -25.17 6.08 7.49
CA GLY A 128 -24.79 6.07 8.90
C GLY A 128 -24.55 4.67 9.49
N HIS A 129 -24.51 3.63 8.66
CA HIS A 129 -24.18 2.27 9.09
C HIS A 129 -22.65 2.09 9.20
N PRO A 130 -22.16 1.26 10.13
CA PRO A 130 -20.73 0.91 10.16
C PRO A 130 -20.28 0.26 8.85
N VAL A 131 -19.11 0.66 8.34
CA VAL A 131 -18.52 0.03 7.16
C VAL A 131 -17.86 -1.31 7.51
N GLY A 132 -17.77 -2.21 6.54
CA GLY A 132 -16.88 -3.36 6.65
C GLY A 132 -15.42 -2.93 6.53
N TYR A 133 -14.48 -3.70 7.06
CA TYR A 133 -13.06 -3.50 6.78
C TYR A 133 -12.20 -4.68 7.25
N ALA A 134 -11.04 -4.86 6.62
CA ALA A 134 -9.98 -5.69 7.18
C ALA A 134 -9.28 -4.94 8.34
N ALA A 135 -9.48 -5.42 9.57
CA ALA A 135 -8.90 -4.84 10.78
C ALA A 135 -7.41 -5.19 10.89
N VAL A 136 -6.53 -4.19 10.79
CA VAL A 136 -5.09 -4.31 11.04
C VAL A 136 -4.54 -2.99 11.59
N GLY A 137 -3.47 -3.07 12.37
CA GLY A 137 -2.78 -1.88 12.90
C GLY A 137 -2.49 -1.99 14.38
N TYR A 138 -2.21 -0.85 15.00
CA TYR A 138 -1.89 -0.78 16.43
C TYR A 138 -3.12 -1.11 17.28
N GLY A 139 -2.95 -2.01 18.25
CA GLY A 139 -4.02 -2.38 19.19
C GLY A 139 -5.00 -3.44 18.68
N ILE A 140 -4.96 -3.79 17.40
CA ILE A 140 -5.75 -4.88 16.83
C ILE A 140 -5.05 -6.22 17.09
N ASP A 141 -5.72 -7.14 17.78
CA ASP A 141 -5.18 -8.47 18.04
C ASP A 141 -5.45 -9.47 16.90
N GLU A 142 -4.80 -10.63 16.92
CA GLU A 142 -4.92 -11.64 15.87
C GLU A 142 -6.35 -12.18 15.72
N LYS A 143 -7.12 -12.26 16.82
CA LYS A 143 -8.48 -12.76 16.79
C LYS A 143 -9.40 -11.74 16.11
N GLU A 144 -9.24 -10.46 16.43
CA GLU A 144 -9.96 -9.36 15.81
C GLU A 144 -9.63 -9.26 14.32
N ALA A 145 -8.34 -9.26 13.97
CA ALA A 145 -7.90 -9.21 12.57
C ALA A 145 -8.50 -10.37 11.75
N LYS A 146 -8.42 -11.61 12.25
CA LYS A 146 -9.03 -12.77 11.57
C LYS A 146 -10.56 -12.70 11.50
N GLY A 147 -11.20 -12.17 12.54
CA GLY A 147 -12.66 -12.03 12.59
C GLY A 147 -13.20 -11.01 11.60
N SER A 148 -12.41 -9.99 11.25
CA SER A 148 -12.81 -8.91 10.34
C SER A 148 -12.87 -9.30 8.85
N VAL A 149 -12.20 -10.40 8.47
CA VAL A 149 -12.09 -10.88 7.08
C VAL A 149 -12.83 -12.19 6.80
N ALA A 150 -13.53 -12.72 7.82
CA ALA A 150 -14.21 -14.02 7.81
C ALA A 150 -15.68 -13.93 7.36
#